data_AF-A0A0B1RVJ9-F1
#
_entry.id   AF-A0A0B1RVJ9-F1
#
_cell.length_a   1.000
_cell.length_b   1.000
_cell.length_c   1.000
_cell.angle_alpha   90.00
_cell.angle_beta   90.00
_cell.angle_gamma   90.00
#
_symmetry.space_group_name_H-M   'P 1'
#
loop_
_entity.id
_entity.type
_entity.pdbx_description
1 polymer ?
#
loop_
_entity_poly.entity_id
_entity_poly.type
_entity_poly.pdbx_seq_one_letter_code
_entity_poly.pdbx_strand_id
1 'polypeptide(L)'
;MIYMRVYRVILLKSATNVPRVELLEMGPSIDFKVDRTKLASDDLFKAACRKPKALMAKRRKNMNEDVFGNQLARIHIGKQNTDAIQTR
;
A
#
# COMPACT_ATOMS: atom_id res chain seq x y z
N MET A 1 4.44 24.64 13.84
CA MET A 1 4.02 25.49 12.71
C MET A 1 4.08 24.62 11.47
N ILE A 2 3.08 24.71 10.60
CA ILE A 2 2.98 23.94 9.36
C ILE A 2 3.04 24.94 8.21
N TYR A 3 3.99 24.78 7.31
CA TYR A 3 4.18 25.66 6.16
C TYR A 3 3.55 25.02 4.93
N MET A 4 2.55 25.67 4.35
CA MET A 4 2.02 25.33 3.05
C MET A 4 2.68 26.23 2.01
N ARG A 5 3.31 25.59 1.03
CA ARG A 5 3.96 26.23 -0.12
C ARG A 5 3.52 25.50 -1.38
N VAL A 6 3.27 26.27 -2.45
CA VAL A 6 2.81 25.73 -3.73
C VAL A 6 3.81 26.11 -4.80
N TYR A 7 4.36 25.08 -5.45
CA TYR A 7 5.38 25.22 -6.48
C TYR A 7 4.91 24.67 -7.82
N ARG A 8 5.32 25.33 -8.89
CA ARG A 8 5.32 24.81 -10.24
C ARG A 8 6.59 24.02 -10.47
N VAL A 9 6.44 22.86 -11.10
CA VAL A 9 7.58 22.08 -11.56
C VAL A 9 7.99 22.57 -12.96
N ILE A 10 9.25 22.94 -13.11
CA ILE A 10 9.90 23.23 -14.39
C ILE A 10 10.91 22.12 -14.66
N LEU A 11 10.78 21.46 -15.81
CA LEU A 11 11.68 20.38 -16.22
C LEU A 11 12.68 20.93 -17.24
N LEU A 12 13.95 20.90 -16.88
CA LEU A 12 15.06 21.30 -17.73
C LEU A 12 15.78 20.08 -18.28
N LYS A 13 16.42 20.25 -19.45
CA LYS A 13 17.22 19.19 -20.08
C LYS A 13 18.37 18.79 -19.16
N SER A 14 18.55 17.48 -18.99
CA SER A 14 19.68 16.87 -18.30
C SER A 14 20.47 15.95 -19.25
N ALA A 15 21.61 15.45 -18.79
CA ALA A 15 22.45 14.50 -19.54
C ALA A 15 22.03 13.03 -19.37
N THR A 16 20.94 12.76 -18.63
CA THR A 16 20.42 11.41 -18.36
C THR A 16 18.94 11.34 -18.71
N ASN A 17 18.34 10.14 -18.61
CA ASN A 17 16.90 9.95 -18.87
C ASN A 17 15.98 10.65 -17.85
N VAL A 18 16.54 11.24 -16.77
CA VAL A 18 15.77 11.94 -15.73
C VAL A 18 16.00 13.45 -15.86
N PRO A 19 14.97 14.27 -16.12
CA PRO A 19 15.12 15.71 -16.31
C PRO A 19 15.57 16.42 -15.03
N ARG A 20 16.23 17.57 -15.18
CA ARG A 20 16.60 18.42 -14.04
C ARG A 20 15.36 19.19 -13.58
N VAL A 21 14.95 18.97 -12.32
CA VAL A 21 13.74 19.55 -11.75
C VAL A 21 14.08 20.88 -11.07
N GLU A 22 13.40 21.94 -11.48
CA GLU A 22 13.42 23.25 -10.83
C GLU A 22 12.03 23.60 -10.32
N LEU A 23 11.96 24.31 -9.20
CA LEU A 23 10.70 24.69 -8.56
C LEU A 23 10.53 26.20 -8.60
N LEU A 24 9.41 26.65 -9.15
CA LEU A 24 9.02 28.06 -9.15
C LEU A 24 7.83 28.25 -8.23
N GLU A 25 7.94 29.14 -7.24
CA GLU A 25 6.84 29.42 -6.32
C GLU A 25 5.69 30.11 -7.06
N MET A 26 4.51 29.48 -7.06
CA MET A 26 3.28 30.05 -7.62
C MET A 26 2.36 30.61 -6.55
N GLY A 27 2.53 30.15 -5.30
CA GLY A 27 1.65 30.47 -4.18
C GLY A 27 0.31 29.72 -4.19
N PRO A 28 -0.53 29.88 -3.15
CA PRO A 28 -0.34 30.69 -1.95
C PRO A 28 0.70 30.11 -0.97
N SER A 29 1.33 31.00 -0.20
CA SER A 29 2.31 30.70 0.84
C SER A 29 1.66 30.98 2.19
N ILE A 30 1.36 29.93 2.96
CA ILE A 30 0.55 30.04 4.18
C ILE A 30 1.25 29.34 5.34
N ASP A 31 1.24 30.00 6.49
CA ASP A 31 1.82 29.49 7.72
C ASP A 31 0.70 29.15 8.69
N PHE A 32 0.48 27.86 8.90
CA PHE A 32 -0.53 27.37 9.84
C PHE A 32 0.08 27.16 11.22
N LYS A 33 -0.69 27.54 12.25
CA LYS A 33 -0.45 27.14 13.63
C LYS A 33 -1.60 26.26 14.09
N VAL A 34 -1.27 25.13 14.69
CA VAL A 34 -2.28 24.26 15.31
C VAL A 34 -2.69 24.90 16.62
N ASP A 35 -3.99 25.12 16.77
CA ASP A 35 -4.61 25.61 18.00
C ASP A 35 -5.48 24.49 18.59
N ARG A 36 -6.79 24.67 18.67
CA ARG A 36 -7.71 23.67 19.23
C ARG A 36 -7.85 22.44 18.34
N THR A 37 -7.87 21.26 18.95
CA THR A 37 -8.10 19.98 18.28
C THR A 37 -9.32 19.26 18.87
N LYS A 38 -10.13 18.65 18.00
CA LYS A 38 -11.24 17.78 18.38
C LYS A 38 -11.10 16.49 17.59
N LEU A 39 -10.47 15.49 18.21
CA LEU A 39 -10.30 14.18 17.60
C LEU A 39 -11.62 13.40 17.68
N ALA A 40 -11.84 12.54 16.69
CA ALA A 40 -12.97 11.62 16.68
C ALA A 40 -12.81 10.53 17.75
N SER A 41 -13.92 9.95 18.20
CA SER A 41 -13.87 8.72 19.00
C SER A 41 -13.36 7.55 18.16
N ASP A 42 -12.78 6.56 18.82
CA ASP A 42 -12.17 5.39 18.16
C ASP A 42 -13.19 4.61 17.30
N ASP A 43 -14.42 4.45 17.79
CA ASP A 43 -15.49 3.77 17.05
C ASP A 43 -15.87 4.50 15.75
N LEU A 44 -15.96 5.83 15.79
CA LEU A 44 -16.28 6.65 14.63
C LEU A 44 -15.16 6.61 13.59
N PHE A 45 -13.90 6.68 14.06
CA PHE A 45 -12.74 6.59 13.19
C PHE A 45 -12.67 5.22 12.49
N LYS A 46 -12.89 4.13 13.23
CA LYS A 46 -12.97 2.77 12.67
C LYS A 46 -14.07 2.61 11.63
N ALA A 47 -15.25 3.20 11.87
CA ALA A 47 -16.36 3.15 10.93
C ALA A 47 -16.03 3.90 9.63
N ALA A 48 -15.47 5.11 9.73
CA ALA A 48 -15.12 5.94 8.57
C ALA A 48 -13.99 5.32 7.71
N CYS A 49 -13.01 4.66 8.33
CA CYS A 49 -11.90 4.01 7.64
C CYS A 49 -12.21 2.59 7.11
N ARG A 50 -13.46 2.12 7.22
CA ARG A 50 -13.85 0.79 6.75
C ARG A 50 -13.83 0.72 5.23
N LYS A 51 -12.87 -0.04 4.67
CA LYS A 51 -12.84 -0.30 3.22
C LYS A 51 -13.91 -1.31 2.80
N PRO A 52 -14.49 -1.17 1.58
CA PRO A 52 -15.41 -2.16 1.04
C PRO A 52 -14.77 -3.54 0.93
N LYS A 53 -15.53 -4.59 1.28
CA LYS A 53 -15.04 -5.99 1.23
C LYS A 53 -14.62 -6.43 -0.19
N ALA A 54 -15.21 -5.84 -1.23
CA ALA A 54 -14.86 -6.12 -2.62
C ALA A 54 -13.43 -5.65 -2.99
N LEU A 55 -12.97 -4.53 -2.41
CA LEU A 55 -11.59 -4.02 -2.60
C LEU A 55 -10.57 -4.79 -1.78
N MET A 56 -10.99 -5.37 -0.65
CA MET A 56 -10.14 -6.24 0.17
C MET A 56 -10.37 -7.70 -0.22
N ALA A 57 -9.90 -8.09 -1.41
CA ALA A 57 -9.82 -9.49 -1.80
C ALA A 57 -8.98 -10.23 -0.75
N LYS A 58 -9.64 -10.99 0.14
CA LYS A 58 -8.94 -11.80 1.14
C LYS A 58 -8.20 -12.89 0.39
N ARG A 59 -6.86 -12.85 0.45
CA ARG A 59 -6.03 -13.94 -0.06
C ARG A 59 -6.44 -15.24 0.63
N ARG A 60 -6.93 -16.20 -0.13
CA ARG A 60 -7.19 -17.56 0.35
C ARG A 60 -5.83 -18.25 0.50
N LYS A 61 -5.53 -18.78 1.68
CA LYS A 61 -4.26 -19.48 1.94
C LYS A 61 -4.13 -20.68 0.98
N ASN A 62 -2.92 -20.90 0.45
CA ASN A 62 -2.59 -21.98 -0.48
C ASN A 62 -3.30 -21.92 -1.85
N MET A 63 -3.92 -20.79 -2.19
CA MET A 63 -4.55 -20.57 -3.49
C MET A 63 -3.91 -19.35 -4.15
N ASN A 64 -3.42 -19.55 -5.37
CA ASN A 64 -2.87 -18.49 -6.20
C ASN A 64 -3.70 -18.38 -7.49
N GLU A 65 -3.72 -17.20 -8.09
CA GLU A 65 -4.35 -16.94 -9.37
C GLU A 65 -3.24 -16.68 -10.39
N ASP A 66 -3.29 -17.36 -11.53
CA ASP A 66 -2.36 -17.16 -12.64
C ASP A 66 -2.73 -15.91 -13.45
N VAL A 67 -1.84 -15.42 -14.31
CA VAL A 67 -2.06 -14.22 -15.16
C VAL A 67 -3.29 -14.38 -16.07
N PHE A 68 -3.69 -15.62 -16.34
CA PHE A 68 -4.88 -15.99 -17.11
C PHE A 68 -6.14 -16.26 -16.27
N GLY A 69 -6.11 -16.02 -14.95
CA GLY A 69 -7.25 -16.21 -14.06
C GLY A 69 -7.48 -17.65 -13.57
N ASN A 70 -6.56 -18.57 -13.85
CA ASN A 70 -6.65 -19.95 -13.37
C ASN A 70 -6.33 -20.05 -11.87
N GLN A 71 -7.14 -20.77 -11.11
CA GLN A 71 -6.92 -21.00 -9.68
C GLN A 71 -6.00 -22.21 -9.45
N LEU A 72 -4.82 -21.96 -8.88
CA LEU A 72 -3.83 -22.98 -8.53
C LEU A 72 -3.84 -23.22 -7.02
N ALA A 73 -4.08 -24.46 -6.61
CA ALA A 73 -4.01 -24.89 -5.22
C ALA A 73 -2.67 -25.59 -4.91
N ARG A 74 -2.00 -25.20 -3.82
CA ARG A 74 -0.73 -25.81 -3.38
C ARG A 74 -0.96 -26.80 -2.25
N ILE A 75 -0.62 -28.06 -2.50
CA ILE A 75 -0.61 -29.13 -1.48
C ILE A 75 0.81 -29.22 -0.91
N HIS A 76 0.93 -29.21 0.41
CA HIS A 76 2.20 -29.39 1.10
C HIS A 76 2.20 -30.80 1.70
N ILE A 77 2.87 -31.73 1.02
CA ILE A 77 3.02 -33.10 1.50
C ILE A 77 4.07 -33.08 2.62
N GLY A 78 3.73 -33.65 3.79
CA GLY A 78 4.66 -33.78 4.91
C GLY A 78 5.74 -34.84 4.63
N LYS A 79 6.79 -34.86 5.46
CA LYS A 79 7.83 -35.90 5.36
C LYS A 79 7.21 -37.27 5.69
N GLN A 80 7.26 -38.22 4.75
CA GLN A 80 6.84 -39.60 4.98
C GLN A 80 7.98 -40.38 5.64
N ASN A 81 7.74 -40.92 6.83
CA ASN A 81 8.71 -41.78 7.53
C ASN A 81 8.40 -43.24 7.22
N THR A 82 9.23 -43.86 6.37
CA THR A 82 9.06 -45.25 5.90
C THR A 82 9.65 -46.27 6.87
N ASP A 83 10.50 -45.83 7.80
CA ASP A 83 11.22 -46.71 8.74
C ASP A 83 10.31 -47.37 9.78
N ALA A 84 9.09 -46.85 9.99
CA ALA A 84 8.08 -47.44 10.86
C ALA A 84 7.23 -48.53 10.18
N ILE A 85 7.45 -48.78 8.89
CA ILE A 85 6.64 -49.72 8.11
C ILE A 85 7.27 -51.12 8.20
N GLN A 86 6.73 -51.99 9.05
CA GLN A 86 7.02 -53.43 8.98
C GLN A 86 6.17 -54.08 7.90
N THR A 87 6.84 -54.60 6.87
CA THR A 87 6.26 -55.56 5.92
C THR A 87 6.37 -56.97 6.49
N ARG A 88 5.32 -57.78 6.28
CA ARG A 88 5.16 -59.16 6.76
C ARG A 88 6.37 -60.07 6.55
#